data_AF-A0AB73ASS4-F1
#
_entry.id   AF-A0AB73ASS4-F1
#
_cell.length_a   1.000
_cell.length_b   1.000
_cell.length_c   1.000
_cell.angle_alpha   90.00
_cell.angle_beta   90.00
_cell.angle_gamma   90.00
#
_symmetry.space_group_name_H-M   'P 1'
#
loop_
_entity.id
_entity.type
_entity.pdbx_description
1 polymer ?
#
loop_
_entity_poly.entity_id
_entity_poly.type
_entity_poly.pdbx_seq_one_letter_code
_entity_poly.pdbx_strand_id
1 'polypeptide(L)'
;MDTANYICEEIKKNVKSSFADELIFLTSKYSKIQTSQKQALDKMTPLGRALVLSGPSYSPLAGKVFDKVDGRIQAYNKWEALVAGNMIWDHKSVIIQLQNSQKWACDSTTGLKFMYDIWSNIHYGFVGRFVGFTEFELINGAGYAQICDNKKPLWEWTTAYVVNRFVDIGDADILGGFDDAEDTQAIKVGFSLYNKFGKAAFALTSQDIINEILSFYYNDKPIHVAKCEYHR
;
A
#
# COMPACT_ATOMS: atom_id res chain seq x y z
N MET A 1 -6.74 24.35 3.75
CA MET A 1 -6.64 23.76 2.40
C MET A 1 -7.56 22.54 2.33
N ASP A 2 -8.56 22.56 1.46
CA ASP A 2 -9.63 21.56 1.45
C ASP A 2 -9.15 20.17 1.03
N THR A 3 -8.10 20.08 0.20
CA THR A 3 -7.48 18.82 -0.24
C THR A 3 -6.76 18.08 0.89
N ALA A 4 -5.98 18.78 1.72
CA ALA A 4 -5.29 18.20 2.87
C ALA A 4 -6.27 17.69 3.94
N ASN A 5 -7.37 18.42 4.17
CA ASN A 5 -8.45 17.98 5.04
C ASN A 5 -9.13 16.72 4.47
N TYR A 6 -9.49 16.75 3.18
CA TYR A 6 -10.12 15.62 2.50
C TYR A 6 -9.28 14.34 2.61
N ILE A 7 -7.98 14.42 2.28
CA ILE A 7 -7.12 13.23 2.29
C ILE A 7 -6.87 12.71 3.72
N CYS A 8 -6.76 13.60 4.70
CA CYS A 8 -6.65 13.25 6.11
C CYS A 8 -7.88 12.43 6.56
N GLU A 9 -9.08 12.87 6.20
CA GLU A 9 -10.31 12.16 6.55
C GLU A 9 -10.47 10.84 5.78
N GLU A 10 -10.08 10.78 4.50
CA GLU A 10 -10.08 9.51 3.75
C GLU A 10 -9.07 8.50 4.32
N ILE A 11 -7.90 8.94 4.78
CA ILE A 11 -6.95 8.06 5.50
C ILE A 11 -7.63 7.50 6.76
N LYS A 12 -8.17 8.37 7.63
CA LYS A 12 -8.81 7.97 8.89
C LYS A 12 -10.00 7.03 8.70
N LYS A 13 -10.77 7.24 7.63
CA LYS A 13 -11.89 6.40 7.24
C LYS A 13 -11.43 5.05 6.72
N ASN A 14 -10.45 5.03 5.81
CA ASN A 14 -10.06 3.79 5.12
C ASN A 14 -9.29 2.83 6.03
N VAL A 15 -8.51 3.34 6.99
CA VAL A 15 -7.87 2.48 8.01
C VAL A 15 -8.86 1.81 8.98
N LYS A 16 -10.11 2.30 9.05
CA LYS A 16 -11.20 1.71 9.84
C LYS A 16 -12.19 0.89 8.99
N SER A 17 -11.92 0.75 7.70
CA SER A 17 -12.83 0.07 6.78
C SER A 17 -12.69 -1.45 6.88
N SER A 18 -13.77 -2.16 6.54
CA SER A 18 -13.73 -3.63 6.37
C SER A 18 -12.74 -4.04 5.28
N PHE A 19 -12.47 -3.18 4.29
CA PHE A 19 -11.44 -3.42 3.29
C PHE A 19 -10.05 -3.51 3.92
N ALA A 20 -9.73 -2.61 4.85
CA ALA A 20 -8.46 -2.63 5.59
C ALA A 20 -8.37 -3.87 6.51
N ASP A 21 -9.44 -4.22 7.23
CA ASP A 21 -9.46 -5.41 8.09
C ASP A 21 -9.17 -6.70 7.31
N GLU A 22 -9.76 -6.85 6.13
CA GLU A 22 -9.54 -8.01 5.29
C GLU A 22 -8.14 -8.02 4.67
N LEU A 23 -7.61 -6.87 4.24
CA LEU A 23 -6.22 -6.78 3.79
C LEU A 23 -5.24 -7.15 4.91
N ILE A 24 -5.46 -6.66 6.14
CA ILE A 24 -4.66 -7.04 7.32
C ILE A 24 -4.76 -8.55 7.58
N PHE A 25 -5.96 -9.12 7.44
CA PHE A 25 -6.14 -10.57 7.58
C PHE A 25 -5.31 -11.33 6.53
N LEU A 26 -5.38 -10.94 5.26
CA LEU A 26 -4.65 -11.56 4.16
C LEU A 26 -3.12 -11.42 4.33
N THR A 27 -2.63 -10.27 4.79
CA THR A 27 -1.19 -10.02 4.94
C THR A 27 -0.57 -10.62 6.21
N SER A 28 -1.35 -10.89 7.25
CA SER A 28 -0.80 -11.28 8.57
C SER A 28 -1.39 -12.54 9.22
N LYS A 29 -2.64 -12.92 8.89
CA LYS A 29 -3.39 -13.99 9.60
C LYS A 29 -3.85 -15.14 8.69
N TYR A 30 -3.66 -15.03 7.38
CA TYR A 30 -4.08 -16.05 6.42
C TYR A 30 -3.44 -17.41 6.75
N SER A 31 -4.27 -18.45 6.85
CA SER A 31 -3.85 -19.76 7.37
C SER A 31 -4.71 -20.93 6.86
N LYS A 32 -5.09 -20.91 5.57
CA LYS A 32 -6.02 -21.87 4.95
C LYS A 32 -5.50 -23.32 5.03
N ILE A 33 -4.27 -23.57 4.62
CA ILE A 33 -3.63 -24.89 4.61
C ILE A 33 -3.41 -25.38 6.04
N GLN A 34 -2.88 -24.54 6.92
CA GLN A 34 -2.70 -24.91 8.34
C GLN A 34 -4.03 -25.25 9.01
N THR A 35 -5.09 -24.47 8.75
CA THR A 35 -6.43 -24.73 9.29
C THR A 35 -6.99 -26.05 8.76
N SER A 36 -6.83 -26.30 7.46
CA SER A 36 -7.25 -27.56 6.83
C SER A 36 -6.50 -28.77 7.40
N GLN A 37 -5.18 -28.66 7.57
CA GLN A 37 -4.35 -29.70 8.19
C GLN A 37 -4.76 -29.97 9.63
N LYS A 38 -4.99 -28.91 10.43
CA LYS A 38 -5.45 -29.04 11.81
C LYS A 38 -6.83 -29.71 11.89
N GLN A 39 -7.79 -29.27 11.09
CA GLN A 39 -9.12 -29.88 11.03
C GLN A 39 -9.09 -31.36 10.60
N ALA A 40 -8.22 -31.71 9.66
CA ALA A 40 -8.02 -33.11 9.27
C ALA A 40 -7.44 -33.93 10.43
N LEU A 41 -6.45 -33.38 11.14
CA LEU A 41 -5.80 -34.04 12.28
C LEU A 41 -6.74 -34.22 13.48
N ASP A 42 -7.61 -33.24 13.74
CA ASP A 42 -8.58 -33.27 14.83
C ASP A 42 -9.67 -34.34 14.63
N LYS A 43 -9.87 -34.80 13.38
CA LYS A 43 -10.80 -35.91 13.04
C LYS A 43 -10.16 -37.30 13.15
N MET A 44 -8.86 -37.38 13.42
CA MET A 44 -8.13 -38.67 13.47
C MET A 44 -8.17 -39.30 14.86
N THR A 45 -8.05 -40.62 14.92
CA THR A 45 -7.79 -41.33 16.16
C THR A 45 -6.39 -40.97 16.70
N PRO A 46 -6.11 -41.17 18.01
CA PRO A 46 -4.79 -40.87 18.58
C PRO A 46 -3.63 -41.55 17.83
N LEU A 47 -3.80 -42.82 17.42
CA LEU A 47 -2.80 -43.54 16.62
C LEU A 47 -2.66 -42.98 15.21
N GLY A 48 -3.78 -42.68 14.53
CA GLY A 48 -3.75 -42.08 13.19
C GLY A 48 -3.07 -40.71 13.18
N ARG A 49 -3.37 -39.88 14.19
CA ARG A 49 -2.72 -38.59 14.42
C ARG A 49 -1.21 -38.74 14.62
N ALA A 50 -0.77 -39.67 15.47
CA ALA A 50 0.65 -39.90 15.73
C ALA A 50 1.39 -40.34 14.45
N LEU A 51 0.77 -41.22 13.65
CA LEU A 51 1.35 -41.69 12.39
C LEU A 51 1.56 -40.54 11.39
N VAL A 52 0.55 -39.69 11.19
CA VAL A 52 0.63 -38.54 10.28
C VAL A 52 1.66 -37.50 10.73
N LEU A 53 1.68 -37.17 12.03
CA LEU A 53 2.64 -36.22 12.59
C LEU A 53 4.10 -36.71 12.50
N SER A 54 4.31 -38.03 12.57
CA SER A 54 5.63 -38.66 12.41
C SER A 54 6.05 -38.87 10.95
N GLY A 55 5.13 -38.67 10.00
CA GLY A 55 5.36 -38.91 8.59
C GLY A 55 6.21 -37.80 7.94
N PRO A 56 7.13 -38.14 7.03
CA PRO A 56 8.03 -37.16 6.40
C PRO A 56 7.30 -36.13 5.52
N SER A 57 6.07 -36.42 5.10
CA SER A 57 5.24 -35.53 4.27
C SER A 57 4.50 -34.44 5.06
N TYR A 58 4.44 -34.54 6.39
CA TYR A 58 3.80 -33.51 7.22
C TYR A 58 4.81 -32.40 7.55
N SER A 59 4.59 -31.21 6.99
CA SER A 59 5.40 -30.03 7.29
C SER A 59 4.52 -28.82 7.62
N PRO A 60 4.36 -28.48 8.92
CA PRO A 60 3.67 -27.26 9.35
C PRO A 60 4.33 -26.00 8.80
N LEU A 61 5.67 -26.01 8.68
CA LEU A 61 6.42 -24.87 8.18
C LEU A 61 6.14 -24.64 6.69
N ALA A 62 6.11 -25.70 5.87
CA ALA A 62 5.76 -25.57 4.46
C ALA A 62 4.33 -25.03 4.29
N GLY A 63 3.36 -25.56 5.05
CA GLY A 63 1.98 -25.06 5.04
C GLY A 63 1.89 -23.57 5.40
N LYS A 64 2.65 -23.12 6.40
CA LYS A 64 2.72 -21.71 6.80
C LYS A 64 3.34 -20.81 5.73
N VAL A 65 4.36 -21.28 5.02
CA VAL A 65 4.97 -20.55 3.90
C VAL A 65 3.98 -20.42 2.75
N PHE A 66 3.30 -21.50 2.35
CA PHE A 66 2.28 -21.45 1.31
C PHE A 66 1.09 -20.55 1.68
N ASP A 67 0.61 -20.62 2.92
CA ASP A 67 -0.44 -19.72 3.40
C ASP A 67 0.00 -18.24 3.32
N LYS A 68 1.25 -17.94 3.68
CA LYS A 68 1.78 -16.58 3.58
C LYS A 68 1.87 -16.10 2.12
N VAL A 69 2.31 -16.96 1.20
CA VAL A 69 2.35 -16.71 -0.25
C VAL A 69 0.94 -16.40 -0.76
N ASP A 70 -0.01 -17.31 -0.51
CA ASP A 70 -1.38 -17.24 -1.02
C ASP A 70 -2.12 -16.02 -0.46
N GLY A 71 -1.99 -15.76 0.85
CA GLY A 71 -2.53 -14.57 1.48
C GLY A 71 -1.98 -13.28 0.87
N ARG A 72 -0.68 -13.24 0.51
CA ARG A 72 -0.07 -12.08 -0.14
C ARG A 72 -0.59 -11.85 -1.56
N ILE A 73 -0.75 -12.90 -2.36
CA ILE A 73 -1.32 -12.82 -3.72
C ILE A 73 -2.75 -12.29 -3.66
N GLN A 74 -3.58 -12.83 -2.75
CA GLN A 74 -4.94 -12.34 -2.54
C GLN A 74 -4.97 -10.87 -2.08
N ALA A 75 -4.05 -10.48 -1.20
CA ALA A 75 -3.93 -9.10 -0.76
C ALA A 75 -3.61 -8.15 -1.93
N TYR A 76 -2.72 -8.52 -2.85
CA TYR A 76 -2.39 -7.69 -4.01
C TYR A 76 -3.58 -7.50 -4.96
N ASN A 77 -4.28 -8.59 -5.32
CA ASN A 77 -5.46 -8.50 -6.17
C ASN A 77 -6.53 -7.61 -5.54
N LYS A 78 -6.71 -7.72 -4.23
CA LYS A 78 -7.67 -6.89 -3.50
C LYS A 78 -7.22 -5.42 -3.41
N TRP A 79 -5.94 -5.18 -3.17
CA TRP A 79 -5.36 -3.83 -3.12
C TRP A 79 -5.51 -3.12 -4.46
N GLU A 80 -5.16 -3.78 -5.57
CA GLU A 80 -5.35 -3.26 -6.94
C GLU A 80 -6.81 -2.85 -7.19
N ALA A 81 -7.76 -3.71 -6.85
CA ALA A 81 -9.19 -3.44 -7.02
C ALA A 81 -9.70 -2.24 -6.19
N LEU A 82 -8.91 -1.73 -5.24
CA LEU A 82 -9.26 -0.56 -4.44
C LEU A 82 -8.58 0.71 -4.96
N VAL A 83 -7.34 0.60 -5.43
CA VAL A 83 -6.46 1.75 -5.75
C VAL A 83 -6.26 1.99 -7.25
N ALA A 84 -6.71 1.09 -8.12
CA ALA A 84 -6.63 1.27 -9.56
C ALA A 84 -7.42 2.51 -10.01
N GLY A 85 -7.13 3.01 -11.21
CA GLY A 85 -7.77 4.22 -11.75
C GLY A 85 -9.29 4.15 -11.70
N ASN A 86 -9.93 5.19 -11.15
CA ASN A 86 -11.37 5.30 -10.91
C ASN A 86 -11.94 4.34 -9.84
N MET A 87 -11.11 3.68 -9.05
CA MET A 87 -11.57 2.88 -7.91
C MET A 87 -11.69 3.72 -6.63
N ILE A 88 -12.28 3.14 -5.59
CA ILE A 88 -12.73 3.89 -4.41
C ILE A 88 -11.61 4.53 -3.59
N TRP A 89 -10.36 4.07 -3.73
CA TRP A 89 -9.16 4.66 -3.12
C TRP A 89 -8.29 5.41 -4.14
N ASP A 90 -8.75 5.57 -5.39
CA ASP A 90 -8.18 6.54 -6.34
C ASP A 90 -8.85 7.91 -6.14
N HIS A 91 -8.18 8.77 -5.40
CA HIS A 91 -8.73 10.05 -4.97
C HIS A 91 -8.52 11.17 -6.00
N LYS A 92 -7.78 10.90 -7.08
CA LYS A 92 -7.32 11.93 -8.04
C LYS A 92 -8.45 12.77 -8.62
N SER A 93 -9.56 12.14 -9.01
CA SER A 93 -10.71 12.83 -9.60
C SER A 93 -11.39 13.81 -8.64
N VAL A 94 -11.61 13.39 -7.38
CA VAL A 94 -12.22 14.22 -6.33
C VAL A 94 -11.29 15.37 -5.96
N ILE A 95 -9.98 15.13 -5.87
CA ILE A 95 -8.99 16.17 -5.60
C ILE A 95 -9.00 17.23 -6.71
N ILE A 96 -9.02 16.83 -7.98
CA ILE A 96 -9.09 17.79 -9.10
C ILE A 96 -10.34 18.68 -8.97
N GLN A 97 -11.48 18.13 -8.55
CA GLN A 97 -12.70 18.91 -8.31
C GLN A 97 -12.53 19.90 -7.14
N LEU A 98 -11.96 19.46 -6.02
CA LEU A 98 -11.62 20.33 -4.88
C LEU A 98 -10.61 21.43 -5.26
N GLN A 99 -9.79 21.19 -6.28
CA GLN A 99 -8.84 22.14 -6.84
C GLN A 99 -9.42 23.00 -7.98
N ASN A 100 -10.75 23.17 -8.05
CA ASN A 100 -11.42 23.96 -9.10
C ASN A 100 -11.08 23.49 -10.53
N SER A 101 -11.01 22.17 -10.72
CA SER A 101 -10.60 21.52 -11.98
C SER A 101 -9.18 21.86 -12.43
N GLN A 102 -8.31 22.32 -11.52
CA GLN A 102 -6.90 22.59 -11.80
C GLN A 102 -6.03 21.44 -11.30
N LYS A 103 -5.00 21.08 -12.09
CA LYS A 103 -3.99 20.10 -11.66
C LYS A 103 -3.11 20.63 -10.53
N TRP A 104 -2.86 21.94 -10.50
CA TRP A 104 -2.12 22.63 -9.46
C TRP A 104 -3.05 23.55 -8.67
N ALA A 105 -2.96 23.54 -7.34
CA ALA A 105 -3.70 24.46 -6.48
C ALA A 105 -2.77 25.18 -5.50
N CYS A 106 -2.91 26.51 -5.46
CA CYS A 106 -2.21 27.36 -4.50
C CYS A 106 -2.82 27.25 -3.10
N ASP A 107 -1.96 27.15 -2.10
CA ASP A 107 -2.28 27.38 -0.71
C ASP A 107 -1.73 28.73 -0.28
N SER A 108 -2.63 29.65 0.04
CA SER A 108 -2.28 31.00 0.50
C SER A 108 -1.53 31.01 1.83
N THR A 109 -1.64 29.95 2.63
CA THR A 109 -0.98 29.85 3.94
C THR A 109 0.52 29.59 3.78
N THR A 110 0.88 28.68 2.88
CA THR A 110 2.28 28.32 2.61
C THR A 110 2.92 29.14 1.49
N GLY A 111 2.12 29.77 0.63
CA GLY A 111 2.60 30.44 -0.59
C GLY A 111 3.06 29.47 -1.68
N LEU A 112 2.73 28.18 -1.54
CA LEU A 112 3.11 27.11 -2.45
C LEU A 112 1.88 26.57 -3.19
N LYS A 113 2.10 25.99 -4.36
CA LYS A 113 1.13 25.21 -5.13
C LYS A 113 1.49 23.73 -5.10
N PHE A 114 0.47 22.90 -4.99
CA PHE A 114 0.58 21.45 -4.90
C PHE A 114 -0.13 20.81 -6.10
N MET A 115 0.50 19.81 -6.71
CA MET A 115 -0.13 18.99 -7.74
C MET A 115 -1.17 18.04 -7.11
N TYR A 116 -2.23 17.74 -7.86
CA TYR A 116 -3.36 16.93 -7.41
C TYR A 116 -2.98 15.47 -7.04
N ASP A 117 -1.95 14.91 -7.67
CA ASP A 117 -1.52 13.52 -7.49
C ASP A 117 -0.90 13.25 -6.12
N ILE A 118 -0.19 14.25 -5.55
CA ILE A 118 0.46 14.18 -4.24
C ILE A 118 -0.45 13.57 -3.18
N TRP A 119 -1.70 14.06 -3.09
CA TRP A 119 -2.58 13.65 -2.00
C TRP A 119 -2.99 12.19 -2.12
N SER A 120 -3.36 11.72 -3.32
CA SER A 120 -3.72 10.31 -3.54
C SER A 120 -2.52 9.39 -3.30
N ASN A 121 -1.31 9.82 -3.65
CA ASN A 121 -0.07 9.07 -3.44
C ASN A 121 0.32 8.99 -1.94
N ILE A 122 0.09 10.06 -1.18
CA ILE A 122 0.26 10.06 0.28
C ILE A 122 -0.70 9.05 0.93
N HIS A 123 -1.96 9.03 0.50
CA HIS A 123 -2.94 8.06 0.98
C HIS A 123 -2.54 6.63 0.65
N TYR A 124 -2.15 6.37 -0.60
CA TYR A 124 -1.63 5.08 -1.05
C TYR A 124 -0.49 4.59 -0.15
N GLY A 125 0.49 5.47 0.11
CA GLY A 125 1.62 5.16 0.97
C GLY A 125 1.21 4.87 2.41
N PHE A 126 0.39 5.73 3.02
CA PHE A 126 -0.03 5.57 4.41
C PHE A 126 -0.88 4.31 4.61
N VAL A 127 -1.97 4.17 3.84
CA VAL A 127 -2.92 3.07 3.99
C VAL A 127 -2.28 1.74 3.60
N GLY A 128 -1.42 1.73 2.58
CA GLY A 128 -0.67 0.54 2.17
C GLY A 128 0.22 0.00 3.29
N ARG A 129 0.95 0.89 3.99
CA ARG A 129 1.75 0.50 5.15
C ARG A 129 0.88 0.05 6.32
N PHE A 130 -0.26 0.72 6.53
CA PHE A 130 -1.22 0.35 7.56
C PHE A 130 -1.75 -1.08 7.41
N VAL A 131 -2.09 -1.50 6.19
CA VAL A 131 -2.62 -2.85 5.92
C VAL A 131 -1.56 -3.94 5.84
N GLY A 132 -0.28 -3.60 6.01
CA GLY A 132 0.83 -4.56 6.15
C GLY A 132 1.64 -4.82 4.87
N PHE A 133 1.52 -3.99 3.85
CA PHE A 133 2.48 -3.97 2.73
C PHE A 133 3.77 -3.28 3.16
N THR A 134 4.90 -3.75 2.65
CA THR A 134 6.21 -3.15 2.81
C THR A 134 6.36 -1.93 1.90
N GLU A 135 7.30 -1.03 2.23
CA GLU A 135 7.62 0.12 1.37
C GLU A 135 8.02 -0.35 -0.05
N PHE A 136 8.80 -1.42 -0.14
CA PHE A 136 9.20 -2.02 -1.41
C PHE A 136 8.01 -2.51 -2.24
N GLU A 137 7.05 -3.22 -1.64
CA GLU A 137 5.86 -3.69 -2.37
C GLU A 137 5.02 -2.52 -2.91
N LEU A 138 4.92 -1.43 -2.15
CA LEU A 138 4.15 -0.25 -2.53
C LEU A 138 4.84 0.57 -3.63
N ILE A 139 6.15 0.79 -3.55
CA ILE A 139 6.90 1.50 -4.60
C ILE A 139 6.86 0.70 -5.92
N ASN A 140 7.11 -0.61 -5.87
CA ASN A 140 7.09 -1.43 -7.08
C ASN A 140 5.68 -1.61 -7.65
N GLY A 141 4.66 -1.68 -6.78
CA GLY A 141 3.26 -1.72 -7.21
C GLY A 141 2.83 -0.45 -7.93
N ALA A 142 3.25 0.72 -7.45
CA ALA A 142 2.99 2.01 -8.10
C ALA A 142 3.67 2.11 -9.48
N GLY A 143 4.97 1.79 -9.56
CA GLY A 143 5.70 1.78 -10.83
C GLY A 143 5.13 0.78 -11.85
N TYR A 144 4.67 -0.40 -11.41
CA TYR A 144 4.02 -1.35 -12.32
C TYR A 144 2.68 -0.81 -12.86
N ALA A 145 1.88 -0.16 -12.03
CA ALA A 145 0.61 0.42 -12.46
C ALA A 145 0.79 1.49 -13.55
N GLN A 146 1.86 2.29 -13.48
CA GLN A 146 2.21 3.26 -14.52
C GLN A 146 2.68 2.60 -15.84
N ILE A 147 3.35 1.45 -15.78
CA ILE A 147 3.78 0.70 -16.97
C ILE A 147 2.61 -0.08 -17.61
N CYS A 148 1.67 -0.57 -16.80
CA CYS A 148 0.59 -1.47 -17.24
C CYS A 148 -0.63 -0.80 -17.88
N ASP A 149 -0.52 0.46 -18.29
CA ASP A 149 -1.30 0.96 -19.44
C ASP A 149 -1.12 0.08 -20.71
N ASN A 150 -0.15 -0.87 -20.70
CA ASN A 150 0.02 -1.94 -21.68
C ASN A 150 -0.46 -3.36 -21.21
N LYS A 151 -1.78 -3.55 -21.08
CA LYS A 151 -2.54 -4.80 -21.36
C LYS A 151 -2.05 -6.18 -20.82
N LYS A 152 -1.25 -6.31 -19.75
CA LYS A 152 -0.99 -7.62 -19.11
C LYS A 152 -1.69 -7.76 -17.75
N PRO A 153 -2.32 -8.92 -17.45
CA PRO A 153 -3.01 -9.10 -16.19
C PRO A 153 -2.04 -9.20 -15.00
N LEU A 154 -2.30 -8.43 -13.94
CA LEU A 154 -1.44 -8.31 -12.75
C LEU A 154 -1.16 -9.65 -12.05
N TRP A 155 -2.05 -10.65 -12.17
CA TRP A 155 -1.82 -11.98 -11.58
C TRP A 155 -0.60 -12.70 -12.18
N GLU A 156 -0.27 -12.44 -13.46
CA GLU A 156 0.93 -13.00 -14.10
C GLU A 156 2.19 -12.39 -13.48
N TRP A 157 2.19 -11.08 -13.21
CA TRP A 157 3.29 -10.38 -12.55
C TRP A 157 3.39 -10.75 -11.06
N THR A 158 2.29 -10.77 -10.30
CA THR A 158 2.33 -11.12 -8.86
C THR A 158 2.76 -12.56 -8.65
N THR A 159 2.34 -13.49 -9.51
CA THR A 159 2.79 -14.89 -9.45
C THR A 159 4.29 -14.98 -9.70
N ALA A 160 4.80 -14.32 -10.76
CA ALA A 160 6.24 -14.29 -11.03
C ALA A 160 7.03 -13.61 -9.89
N TYR A 161 6.58 -12.44 -9.42
CA TYR A 161 7.21 -11.68 -8.35
C TYR A 161 7.26 -12.45 -7.02
N VAL A 162 6.13 -13.03 -6.59
CA VAL A 162 6.05 -13.76 -5.33
C VAL A 162 6.86 -15.06 -5.42
N VAL A 163 6.72 -15.85 -6.49
CA VAL A 163 7.49 -17.09 -6.67
C VAL A 163 8.99 -16.80 -6.70
N ASN A 164 9.43 -15.80 -7.46
CA ASN A 164 10.84 -15.44 -7.54
C ASN A 164 11.40 -14.95 -6.20
N ARG A 165 10.60 -14.26 -5.36
CA ARG A 165 11.06 -13.77 -4.05
C ARG A 165 11.17 -14.84 -2.96
N PHE A 166 10.43 -15.95 -3.10
CA PHE A 166 10.53 -17.11 -2.21
C PHE A 166 11.66 -18.07 -2.63
N VAL A 167 12.06 -18.07 -3.90
CA VAL A 167 13.18 -18.86 -4.43
C VAL A 167 14.52 -18.11 -4.29
N ASP A 168 14.54 -16.79 -4.53
CA ASP A 168 15.75 -15.98 -4.46
C ASP A 168 15.66 -14.88 -3.38
N ILE A 169 16.42 -15.09 -2.30
CA ILE A 169 16.76 -14.06 -1.32
C ILE A 169 17.95 -13.27 -1.88
N GLY A 170 17.79 -12.61 -3.04
CA GLY A 170 18.94 -12.09 -3.80
C GLY A 170 18.73 -10.75 -4.50
N ASP A 171 17.62 -10.57 -5.22
CA ASP A 171 17.56 -9.48 -6.19
C ASP A 171 16.65 -8.35 -5.72
N ALA A 172 17.23 -7.45 -4.93
CA ALA A 172 16.60 -6.23 -4.41
C ALA A 172 16.41 -5.10 -5.44
N ASP A 173 16.62 -5.36 -6.75
CA ASP A 173 16.90 -4.29 -7.72
C ASP A 173 16.08 -4.30 -9.04
N ILE A 174 15.02 -5.12 -9.16
CA ILE A 174 14.36 -5.30 -10.47
C ILE A 174 13.29 -4.25 -10.83
N LEU A 175 12.80 -3.42 -9.90
CA LEU A 175 11.65 -2.53 -10.18
C LEU A 175 11.73 -1.09 -9.63
N GLY A 176 12.81 -0.71 -8.94
CA GLY A 176 12.98 0.64 -8.39
C GLY A 176 13.20 1.76 -9.42
N GLY A 177 13.12 1.45 -10.73
CA GLY A 177 13.47 2.35 -11.82
C GLY A 177 12.32 2.82 -12.71
N PHE A 178 11.06 2.68 -12.28
CA PHE A 178 9.91 2.90 -13.18
C PHE A 178 8.85 3.91 -12.71
N ASP A 179 9.10 4.64 -11.62
CA ASP A 179 8.18 5.67 -11.11
C ASP A 179 8.71 7.09 -11.42
N ASP A 180 7.80 8.04 -11.60
CA ASP A 180 8.13 9.47 -11.60
C ASP A 180 8.73 9.80 -10.22
N ALA A 181 9.90 10.44 -10.17
CA ALA A 181 10.64 10.57 -8.91
C ALA A 181 9.80 11.30 -7.85
N GLU A 182 8.94 12.21 -8.33
CA GLU A 182 7.97 13.01 -7.62
C GLU A 182 6.83 12.19 -7.00
N ASP A 183 6.26 11.24 -7.74
CA ASP A 183 5.20 10.34 -7.26
C ASP A 183 5.75 9.43 -6.15
N THR A 184 6.96 8.88 -6.35
CA THR A 184 7.66 8.10 -5.32
C THR A 184 7.85 8.90 -4.03
N GLN A 185 8.20 10.20 -4.10
CA GLN A 185 8.36 11.01 -2.89
C GLN A 185 7.03 11.25 -2.19
N ALA A 186 5.93 11.48 -2.92
CA ALA A 186 4.61 11.61 -2.30
C ALA A 186 4.18 10.32 -1.59
N ILE A 187 4.47 9.14 -2.15
CA ILE A 187 4.27 7.86 -1.46
C ILE A 187 5.11 7.77 -0.18
N LYS A 188 6.39 8.19 -0.24
CA LYS A 188 7.30 8.21 0.91
C LYS A 188 6.87 9.19 2.01
N VAL A 189 6.23 10.31 1.67
CA VAL A 189 5.54 11.17 2.65
C VAL A 189 4.48 10.36 3.40
N GLY A 190 3.67 9.57 2.69
CA GLY A 190 2.71 8.63 3.29
C GLY A 190 3.37 7.61 4.23
N PHE A 191 4.53 7.06 3.87
CA PHE A 191 5.29 6.17 4.75
C PHE A 191 5.77 6.87 6.03
N SER A 192 6.31 8.09 5.90
CA SER A 192 6.77 8.88 7.04
C SER A 192 5.62 9.18 8.01
N LEU A 193 4.46 9.59 7.48
CA LEU A 193 3.25 9.80 8.26
C LEU A 193 2.78 8.51 8.94
N TYR A 194 2.82 7.37 8.25
CA TYR A 194 2.50 6.07 8.87
C TYR A 194 3.45 5.72 10.02
N ASN A 195 4.76 5.97 9.85
CA ASN A 195 5.73 5.71 10.92
C ASN A 195 5.43 6.56 12.17
N LYS A 196 4.89 7.77 12.00
CA LYS A 196 4.51 8.69 13.10
C LYS A 196 3.15 8.36 13.70
N PHE A 197 2.14 8.08 12.86
CA PHE A 197 0.73 8.04 13.25
C PHE A 197 0.06 6.68 13.03
N GLY A 198 0.71 5.69 12.45
CA GLY A 198 0.10 4.42 12.04
C GLY A 198 -0.57 3.64 13.17
N LYS A 199 -0.05 3.75 14.41
CA LYS A 199 -0.67 3.15 15.62
C LYS A 199 -1.86 3.95 16.15
N ALA A 200 -1.96 5.23 15.79
CA ALA A 200 -2.95 6.18 16.28
C ALA A 200 -3.44 7.07 15.13
N ALA A 201 -3.90 6.45 14.03
CA ALA A 201 -4.24 7.18 12.81
C ALA A 201 -5.35 8.23 13.02
N PHE A 202 -6.17 8.07 14.07
CA PHE A 202 -7.17 9.06 14.48
C PHE A 202 -6.56 10.41 14.90
N ALA A 203 -5.30 10.43 15.34
CA ALA A 203 -4.58 11.63 15.77
C ALA A 203 -3.94 12.40 14.61
N LEU A 204 -3.88 11.81 13.40
CA LEU A 204 -3.38 12.50 12.21
C LEU A 204 -4.24 13.74 11.92
N THR A 205 -3.59 14.88 11.65
CA THR A 205 -4.26 16.09 11.20
C THR A 205 -3.83 16.47 9.79
N SER A 206 -4.63 17.28 9.10
CA SER A 206 -4.25 17.83 7.80
C SER A 206 -2.98 18.70 7.89
N GLN A 207 -2.76 19.38 9.02
CA GLN A 207 -1.55 20.14 9.25
C GLN A 207 -0.31 19.24 9.35
N ASP A 208 -0.42 18.05 9.94
CA ASP A 208 0.68 17.07 9.95
C ASP A 208 1.06 16.64 8.54
N ILE A 209 0.07 16.44 7.66
CA ILE A 209 0.30 16.09 6.25
C ILE A 209 1.05 17.23 5.55
N ILE A 210 0.59 18.48 5.70
CA ILE A 210 1.26 19.65 5.13
C ILE A 210 2.70 19.77 5.64
N ASN A 211 2.90 19.66 6.96
CA ASN A 211 4.22 19.74 7.57
C ASN A 211 5.17 18.66 7.03
N GLU A 212 4.67 17.45 6.77
CA GLU A 212 5.49 16.39 6.20
C GLU A 212 5.86 16.66 4.74
N ILE A 213 4.91 17.13 3.92
CA ILE A 213 5.18 17.54 2.53
C ILE A 213 6.26 18.63 2.51
N LEU A 214 6.12 19.65 3.37
CA LEU A 214 7.08 20.75 3.48
C LEU A 214 8.47 20.26 3.92
N SER A 215 8.53 19.30 4.84
CA SER A 215 9.79 18.67 5.24
C SER A 215 10.49 18.02 4.03
N PHE A 216 9.76 17.31 3.17
CA PHE A 216 10.34 16.73 1.95
C PHE A 216 10.79 17.82 0.97
N TYR A 217 9.94 18.81 0.73
CA TYR A 217 10.21 19.93 -0.18
C TYR A 217 11.45 20.73 0.23
N TYR A 218 11.59 21.12 1.50
CA TYR A 218 12.73 21.91 1.99
C TYR A 218 14.03 21.10 2.14
N ASN A 219 13.97 19.77 2.02
CA ASN A 219 15.14 18.91 1.94
C ASN A 219 15.48 18.51 0.49
N ASP A 220 15.09 19.37 -0.47
CA ASP A 220 15.36 19.25 -1.91
C ASP A 220 14.93 17.89 -2.51
N LYS A 221 13.86 17.29 -1.97
CA LYS A 221 13.26 16.10 -2.56
C LYS A 221 12.45 16.50 -3.80
N PRO A 222 12.56 15.74 -4.91
CA PRO A 222 11.71 15.98 -6.08
C PRO A 222 10.28 15.62 -5.66
N ILE A 223 9.45 16.62 -5.40
CA ILE A 223 8.03 16.46 -5.08
C ILE A 223 7.29 17.55 -5.85
N HIS A 224 6.07 17.27 -6.32
CA HIS A 224 5.27 18.20 -7.13
C HIS A 224 4.73 19.41 -6.33
N VAL A 225 5.63 20.19 -5.75
CA VAL A 225 5.40 21.41 -4.98
C VAL A 225 6.21 22.53 -5.62
N ALA A 226 5.57 23.67 -5.86
CA ALA A 226 6.20 24.83 -6.48
C ALA A 226 5.73 26.13 -5.82
N LYS A 227 6.41 27.24 -6.06
CA LYS A 227 5.93 28.56 -5.60
C LYS A 227 4.71 29.00 -6.39
N CYS A 228 3.77 29.67 -5.71
CA CYS A 228 2.65 30.33 -6.38
C CYS A 228 3.10 31.59 -7.13
N GLU A 229 2.55 31.80 -8.32
CA GLU A 229 2.94 32.91 -9.21
C GLU A 229 2.61 34.31 -8.65
N TYR A 230 1.74 34.38 -7.64
CA TYR A 230 1.23 35.62 -7.05
C TYR A 230 1.79 35.95 -5.66
N HIS A 231 2.69 35.13 -5.12
CA HIS A 231 3.39 35.41 -3.85
C HIS A 231 4.87 35.71 -4.15
N ARG A 232 5.16 36.98 -4.44
CA ARG A 232 6.52 37.55 -4.44
C ARG A 232 6.86 38.10 -3.07
#